data_AF-A0AAV9PUY6-F1
#
_entry.id   AF-A0AAV9PUY6-F1
#
_cell.length_a   1.000
_cell.length_b   1.000
_cell.length_c   1.000
_cell.angle_alpha   90.00
_cell.angle_beta   90.00
_cell.angle_gamma   90.00
#
_symmetry.space_group_name_H-M   'P 1'
#
loop_
_entity.id
_entity.type
_entity.pdbx_description
1 polymer ?
#
loop_
_entity_poly.entity_id
_entity_poly.type
_entity_poly.pdbx_seq_one_letter_code
_entity_poly.pdbx_strand_id
1 'polypeptide(L)'
;MSRVGCREVVFRPGRRNVRPVEPAVSRPEVIQLQNPGSVWLIWQAIFPYIVHSIFAATPSISSLSSRPFRITLRGGTNVPKSPSSEYMQQVFVPLCERIGLPKVDILVLRRGWAGSAPEIGEVEISVYPPSPSSLRPAHPTLTRNTPSLLQPFHLHDRGSITHISMTIIAGSHATQSLLESQLRAALSVRPILSSVAATIHAASALSHDERRLYTLLVANTSNGYRLGRDQLGSGRKITSEADRARVVREVVSTVVRDFVRECERDGCVDEFAEDQLVIFQALNNGSTRVDADGGLLGREQRQRLDGKMGMREDVGYEVRWDGWM
;
A
#
# COMPACT_ATOMS: atom_id res chain seq x y z
N MET A 1 10.67 -0.71 -30.70
CA MET A 1 11.20 0.35 -29.81
C MET A 1 10.12 1.39 -29.63
N SER A 2 9.60 1.56 -28.42
CA SER A 2 8.78 2.73 -28.09
C SER A 2 9.69 3.96 -28.02
N ARG A 3 9.22 5.11 -28.52
CA ARG A 3 9.93 6.40 -28.45
C ARG A 3 9.04 7.42 -27.74
N VAL A 4 9.65 8.46 -27.18
CA VAL A 4 8.91 9.58 -26.58
C VAL A 4 7.99 10.19 -27.65
N GLY A 5 6.71 10.40 -27.30
CA GLY A 5 5.69 10.91 -28.22
C GLY A 5 4.95 9.84 -29.03
N CYS A 6 5.31 8.55 -28.91
CA CYS A 6 4.51 7.46 -29.47
C CYS A 6 3.12 7.42 -28.82
N ARG A 7 2.08 7.34 -29.65
CA ARG A 7 0.69 7.17 -29.22
C ARG A 7 0.24 5.70 -29.22
N GLU A 8 1.08 4.82 -29.75
CA GLU A 8 0.83 3.40 -29.83
C GLU A 8 2.07 2.63 -29.36
N VAL A 9 1.83 1.59 -28.56
CA VAL A 9 2.86 0.65 -28.10
C VAL A 9 2.31 -0.76 -28.25
N VAL A 10 3.03 -1.60 -29.00
CA VAL A 10 2.73 -3.02 -29.13
C VAL A 10 3.65 -3.80 -28.21
N PHE A 11 3.07 -4.47 -27.21
CA PHE A 11 3.79 -5.38 -26.32
C PHE A 11 3.41 -6.83 -26.63
N ARG A 12 4.40 -7.67 -26.94
CA ARG A 12 4.21 -9.10 -27.19
C ARG A 12 4.93 -9.88 -26.09
N PRO A 13 4.22 -10.40 -25.06
CA PRO A 13 4.86 -11.11 -23.97
C PRO A 13 5.53 -12.39 -24.51
N GLY A 14 6.82 -12.56 -24.21
CA GLY A 14 7.54 -13.78 -24.52
C GLY A 14 7.31 -14.85 -23.45
N ARG A 15 7.13 -16.11 -23.84
CA ARG A 15 7.25 -17.24 -22.92
C ARG A 15 8.73 -17.46 -22.61
N ARG A 16 9.25 -16.80 -21.56
CA ARG A 16 10.62 -17.09 -21.11
C ARG A 16 10.59 -18.42 -20.38
N ASN A 17 11.15 -19.47 -20.99
CA ASN A 17 11.57 -20.66 -20.26
C ASN A 17 12.68 -20.20 -19.30
N VAL A 18 12.34 -19.94 -18.04
CA VAL A 18 13.31 -19.59 -17.00
C VAL A 18 14.17 -20.82 -16.78
N ARG A 19 15.31 -20.90 -17.48
CA ARG A 19 16.36 -21.87 -17.14
C ARG A 19 16.94 -21.44 -15.79
N PRO A 20 17.20 -22.37 -14.85
CA PRO A 20 17.89 -22.04 -13.61
C PRO A 20 19.27 -21.49 -13.98
N VAL A 21 19.50 -20.21 -13.74
CA VAL A 21 20.82 -19.60 -13.89
C VAL A 21 21.56 -19.85 -12.57
N GLU A 22 22.73 -20.48 -12.65
CA GLU A 22 23.65 -20.67 -11.51
C GLU A 22 24.04 -19.32 -10.88
N PRO A 23 24.34 -19.28 -9.56
CA PRO A 23 24.30 -18.07 -8.77
C PRO A 23 25.58 -17.25 -8.91
N ALA A 24 25.69 -16.46 -9.99
CA ALA A 24 26.50 -15.26 -9.93
C ALA A 24 25.83 -14.27 -8.97
N VAL A 25 26.58 -13.65 -8.07
CA VAL A 25 26.10 -12.62 -7.13
C VAL A 25 25.34 -11.55 -7.92
N SER A 26 24.02 -11.70 -8.03
CA SER A 26 23.23 -10.86 -8.93
C SER A 26 23.12 -9.51 -8.27
N ARG A 27 23.80 -8.52 -8.85
CA ARG A 27 23.51 -7.12 -8.54
C ARG A 27 21.98 -6.93 -8.64
N PRO A 28 21.34 -6.23 -7.69
CA PRO A 28 19.91 -6.01 -7.74
C PRO A 28 19.55 -5.38 -9.08
N GLU A 29 18.42 -5.80 -9.66
CA GLU A 29 17.92 -5.17 -10.88
C GLU A 29 17.62 -3.70 -10.56
N VAL A 30 18.05 -2.77 -11.42
CA VAL A 30 17.88 -1.33 -11.17
C VAL A 30 16.96 -0.74 -12.23
N ILE A 31 15.83 -0.16 -11.80
CA ILE A 31 14.98 0.67 -12.65
C ILE A 31 15.17 2.12 -12.22
N GLN A 32 15.62 2.97 -13.15
CA GLN A 32 15.90 4.37 -12.87
C GLN A 32 15.07 5.28 -13.77
N LEU A 33 14.28 6.15 -13.13
CA LEU A 33 13.59 7.24 -13.78
C LEU A 33 14.51 8.45 -13.94
N GLN A 34 14.37 9.17 -15.06
CA GLN A 34 15.11 10.41 -15.32
C GLN A 34 14.59 11.59 -14.48
N ASN A 35 13.29 11.58 -14.19
CA ASN A 35 12.58 12.61 -13.42
C ASN A 35 12.03 11.99 -12.14
N PRO A 36 11.61 12.78 -11.13
CA PRO A 36 11.04 12.27 -9.89
C PRO A 36 9.60 11.75 -10.08
N GLY A 37 9.38 10.94 -11.12
CA GLY A 37 8.17 10.13 -11.25
C GLY A 37 8.14 9.06 -10.15
N SER A 38 6.95 8.65 -9.74
CA SER A 38 6.82 7.78 -8.56
C SER A 38 7.40 6.39 -8.79
N VAL A 39 8.31 5.96 -7.89
CA VAL A 39 8.78 4.57 -7.85
C VAL A 39 7.65 3.60 -7.50
N TRP A 40 6.64 4.08 -6.78
CA TRP A 40 5.54 3.25 -6.31
C TRP A 40 4.53 2.91 -7.40
N LEU A 41 4.38 3.77 -8.41
CA LEU A 41 3.61 3.42 -9.62
C LEU A 41 4.31 2.32 -10.45
N ILE A 42 5.64 2.35 -10.53
CA ILE A 42 6.41 1.25 -11.15
C ILE A 42 6.19 -0.03 -10.35
N TRP A 43 6.33 0.05 -9.03
CA TRP A 43 6.13 -1.08 -8.13
C TRP A 43 4.75 -1.73 -8.31
N GLN A 44 3.68 -0.94 -8.30
CA GLN A 44 2.31 -1.43 -8.53
C GLN A 44 2.17 -2.19 -9.85
N ALA A 45 2.85 -1.73 -10.91
CA ALA A 45 2.79 -2.39 -12.21
C ALA A 45 3.56 -3.72 -12.26
N ILE A 46 4.70 -3.83 -11.55
CA ILE A 46 5.59 -5.00 -11.64
C ILE A 46 5.34 -6.04 -10.53
N PHE A 47 4.83 -5.62 -9.37
CA PHE A 47 4.69 -6.49 -8.20
C PHE A 47 3.82 -7.74 -8.47
N PRO A 48 2.67 -7.67 -9.17
CA PRO A 48 1.89 -8.87 -9.50
C PRO A 48 2.68 -9.93 -10.29
N TYR A 49 3.55 -9.49 -11.21
CA TYR A 49 4.41 -10.38 -11.99
C TYR A 49 5.50 -11.02 -11.14
N ILE A 50 6.09 -10.25 -10.22
CA ILE A 50 7.08 -10.77 -9.27
C ILE A 50 6.44 -11.85 -8.40
N VAL A 51 5.27 -11.56 -7.81
CA VAL A 51 4.48 -12.50 -7.00
C VAL A 51 4.20 -13.79 -7.77
N HIS A 52 3.67 -13.68 -8.99
CA HIS A 52 3.38 -14.83 -9.83
C HIS A 52 4.65 -15.66 -10.12
N SER A 53 5.79 -15.00 -10.41
CA SER A 53 7.05 -15.71 -10.66
C SER A 53 7.55 -16.51 -9.45
N ILE A 54 7.41 -15.93 -8.25
CA ILE A 54 7.83 -16.55 -6.99
C ILE A 54 6.96 -17.76 -6.69
N PHE A 55 5.64 -17.62 -6.79
CA PHE A 55 4.74 -18.73 -6.53
C PHE A 55 4.88 -19.85 -7.58
N ALA A 56 5.10 -19.53 -8.86
CA ALA A 56 5.32 -20.52 -9.91
C ALA A 56 6.62 -21.32 -9.73
N ALA A 57 7.64 -20.76 -9.10
CA ALA A 57 8.92 -21.44 -8.84
C ALA A 57 8.87 -22.40 -7.63
N THR A 58 7.85 -22.32 -6.77
CA THR A 58 7.77 -23.04 -5.49
C THR A 58 7.61 -24.58 -5.55
N PRO A 59 7.13 -25.24 -6.63
CA PRO A 59 6.95 -26.70 -6.64
C PRO A 59 8.24 -27.55 -6.60
N SER A 60 9.43 -26.98 -6.83
CA SER A 60 10.70 -27.74 -6.76
C SER A 60 11.36 -27.62 -5.38
N ILE A 61 10.72 -28.23 -4.38
CA ILE A 61 11.23 -28.37 -3.00
C ILE A 61 12.46 -29.30 -3.00
N SER A 62 13.61 -28.79 -3.43
CA SER A 62 14.94 -29.38 -3.17
C SER A 62 16.14 -28.52 -3.58
N SER A 63 15.99 -27.38 -4.27
CA SER A 63 17.18 -26.65 -4.79
C SER A 63 17.12 -25.11 -4.81
N LEU A 64 15.98 -24.48 -4.51
CA LEU A 64 15.89 -23.02 -4.58
C LEU A 64 16.49 -22.37 -3.32
N SER A 65 17.74 -21.92 -3.46
CA SER A 65 18.32 -20.79 -2.74
C SER A 65 17.22 -19.87 -2.18
N SER A 66 17.10 -19.83 -0.85
CA SER A 66 16.16 -19.02 -0.03
C SER A 66 16.33 -17.50 -0.17
N ARG A 67 16.89 -17.05 -1.31
CA ARG A 67 17.27 -15.67 -1.54
C ARG A 67 16.04 -14.87 -2.01
N PRO A 68 15.80 -13.69 -1.43
CA PRO A 68 14.75 -12.80 -1.89
C PRO A 68 15.05 -12.30 -3.30
N PHE A 69 13.99 -12.06 -4.08
CA PHE A 69 14.08 -11.22 -5.28
C PHE A 69 14.41 -9.79 -4.83
N ARG A 70 15.43 -9.16 -5.42
CA ARG A 70 15.85 -7.80 -5.07
C ARG A 70 15.80 -6.87 -6.26
N ILE A 71 15.21 -5.71 -6.06
CA ILE A 71 15.14 -4.64 -7.04
C ILE A 71 15.40 -3.28 -6.37
N THR A 72 16.13 -2.42 -7.07
CA THR A 72 16.34 -1.03 -6.67
C THR A 72 15.56 -0.13 -7.62
N LEU A 73 14.69 0.72 -7.07
CA LEU A 73 13.96 1.72 -7.83
C LEU A 73 14.48 3.11 -7.51
N ARG A 74 14.81 3.90 -8.54
CA ARG A 74 15.28 5.28 -8.43
C ARG A 74 14.30 6.24 -9.08
N GLY A 75 13.77 7.18 -8.31
CA GLY A 75 12.69 8.08 -8.72
C GLY A 75 12.10 8.84 -7.53
N GLY A 76 10.92 9.43 -7.69
CA GLY A 76 10.17 10.05 -6.60
C GLY A 76 9.67 9.01 -5.59
N THR A 77 9.97 9.20 -4.31
CA THR A 77 9.50 8.32 -3.22
C THR A 77 8.33 8.93 -2.44
N ASN A 78 8.22 10.25 -2.49
CA ASN A 78 7.21 11.08 -1.84
C ASN A 78 6.78 12.15 -2.85
N VAL A 79 5.90 11.79 -3.78
CA VAL A 79 5.45 12.67 -4.87
C VAL A 79 3.93 12.68 -5.01
N PRO A 80 3.33 13.80 -5.47
CA PRO A 80 1.87 13.92 -5.52
C PRO A 80 1.22 12.87 -6.43
N LYS A 81 -0.04 12.54 -6.14
CA LYS A 81 -0.88 11.63 -6.96
C LYS A 81 -0.31 10.22 -7.13
N SER A 82 0.41 9.74 -6.13
CA SER A 82 0.91 8.37 -6.05
C SER A 82 1.14 7.99 -4.59
N PRO A 83 1.19 6.69 -4.26
CA PRO A 83 1.58 6.26 -2.92
C PRO A 83 2.94 6.81 -2.52
N SER A 84 3.13 7.05 -1.23
CA SER A 84 4.41 7.40 -0.61
C SER A 84 5.11 6.16 -0.04
N SER A 85 6.41 6.26 0.24
CA SER A 85 7.14 5.16 0.88
C SER A 85 6.55 4.76 2.23
N GLU A 86 6.12 5.75 3.02
CA GLU A 86 5.53 5.51 4.34
C GLU A 86 4.20 4.79 4.21
N TYR A 87 3.34 5.19 3.27
CA TYR A 87 2.08 4.50 3.02
C TYR A 87 2.33 3.04 2.59
N MET A 88 3.29 2.83 1.68
CA MET A 88 3.65 1.49 1.22
C MET A 88 4.13 0.58 2.36
N GLN A 89 5.03 1.08 3.21
CA GLN A 89 5.57 0.34 4.35
C GLN A 89 4.56 0.11 5.47
N GLN A 90 3.73 1.11 5.78
CA GLN A 90 2.90 1.10 6.99
C GLN A 90 1.48 0.58 6.75
N VAL A 91 0.99 0.60 5.51
CA VAL A 91 -0.40 0.29 5.15
C VAL A 91 -0.46 -0.82 4.11
N PHE A 92 0.08 -0.58 2.92
CA PHE A 92 -0.12 -1.48 1.78
C PHE A 92 0.61 -2.83 1.90
N VAL A 93 1.89 -2.83 2.27
CA VAL A 93 2.65 -4.08 2.45
C VAL A 93 2.05 -4.95 3.57
N PRO A 94 1.72 -4.40 4.77
CA PRO A 94 1.02 -5.17 5.80
C PRO A 94 -0.30 -5.79 5.32
N LEU A 95 -1.05 -5.08 4.47
CA LEU A 95 -2.26 -5.61 3.85
C LEU A 95 -1.95 -6.75 2.87
N CYS A 96 -0.92 -6.60 2.03
CA CYS A 96 -0.46 -7.65 1.12
C CYS A 96 -0.10 -8.94 1.89
N GLU A 97 0.67 -8.84 2.97
CA GLU A 97 1.04 -9.99 3.79
C GLU A 97 -0.19 -10.65 4.43
N ARG A 98 -1.17 -9.86 4.88
CA ARG A 98 -2.44 -10.36 5.44
C ARG A 98 -3.22 -11.21 4.43
N ILE A 99 -3.24 -10.83 3.16
CA ILE A 99 -3.91 -11.61 2.10
C ILE A 99 -3.06 -12.77 1.56
N GLY A 100 -1.91 -13.05 2.19
CA GLY A 100 -1.06 -14.18 1.85
C GLY A 100 -0.07 -13.91 0.71
N LEU A 101 0.14 -12.64 0.34
CA LEU A 101 1.21 -12.28 -0.59
C LEU A 101 2.59 -12.43 0.07
N PRO A 102 3.65 -12.62 -0.74
CA PRO A 102 5.02 -12.66 -0.26
C PRO A 102 5.38 -11.50 0.66
N LYS A 103 6.18 -11.78 1.70
CA LYS A 103 6.77 -10.74 2.54
C LYS A 103 7.59 -9.79 1.68
N VAL A 104 7.45 -8.48 1.90
CA VAL A 104 8.20 -7.44 1.20
C VAL A 104 8.91 -6.55 2.21
N ASP A 105 10.23 -6.49 2.15
CA ASP A 105 11.01 -5.50 2.89
C ASP A 105 11.33 -4.31 1.96
N ILE A 106 11.04 -3.10 2.42
CA ILE A 106 11.33 -1.85 1.73
C ILE A 106 12.36 -1.06 2.55
N LEU A 107 13.49 -0.73 1.95
CA LEU A 107 14.51 0.14 2.51
C LEU A 107 14.58 1.44 1.71
N VAL A 108 14.20 2.56 2.33
CA VAL A 108 14.33 3.90 1.72
C VAL A 108 15.75 4.40 1.97
N LEU A 109 16.63 4.26 0.98
CA LEU A 109 18.02 4.73 1.05
C LEU A 109 18.10 6.25 0.92
N ARG A 110 17.28 6.83 0.04
CA ARG A 110 17.19 8.28 -0.15
C ARG A 110 15.80 8.69 -0.59
N ARG A 111 15.29 9.79 -0.04
CA ARG A 111 13.97 10.31 -0.40
C ARG A 111 14.01 11.10 -1.69
N GLY A 112 13.00 10.87 -2.53
CA GLY A 112 12.79 11.57 -3.79
C GLY A 112 11.54 12.44 -3.73
N TRP A 113 11.68 13.68 -4.18
CA TRP A 113 10.66 14.72 -4.09
C TRP A 113 10.43 15.34 -5.47
N ALA A 114 9.18 15.71 -5.74
CA ALA A 114 8.81 16.55 -6.87
C ALA A 114 8.67 18.02 -6.43
N GLY A 115 8.42 18.93 -7.38
CA GLY A 115 8.16 20.35 -7.10
C GLY A 115 9.34 21.26 -7.41
N SER A 116 9.49 22.33 -6.63
CA SER A 116 10.46 23.41 -6.93
C SER A 116 11.93 23.04 -6.74
N ALA A 117 12.20 21.98 -5.98
CA ALA A 117 13.53 21.45 -5.74
C ALA A 117 13.48 19.91 -5.91
N PRO A 118 13.43 19.42 -7.15
CA PRO A 118 13.26 18.00 -7.41
C PRO A 118 14.49 17.20 -6.97
N GLU A 119 14.25 16.05 -6.36
CA GLU A 119 15.28 15.10 -5.99
C GLU A 119 14.84 13.69 -6.41
N ILE A 120 15.70 12.97 -7.10
CA ILE A 120 15.47 11.55 -7.42
C ILE A 120 15.81 10.76 -6.18
N GLY A 121 14.92 10.05 -5.53
CA GLY A 121 15.22 9.14 -4.42
C GLY A 121 15.65 7.75 -4.86
N GLU A 122 15.84 6.87 -3.89
CA GLU A 122 16.28 5.49 -4.09
C GLU A 122 15.70 4.58 -3.01
N VAL A 123 15.06 3.50 -3.44
CA VAL A 123 14.50 2.45 -2.57
C VAL A 123 15.03 1.09 -3.00
N GLU A 124 15.43 0.27 -2.04
CA GLU A 124 15.71 -1.16 -2.25
C GLU A 124 14.52 -1.97 -1.75
N ILE A 125 14.05 -2.90 -2.57
CA ILE A 125 12.90 -3.74 -2.27
C ILE A 125 13.33 -5.21 -2.36
N SER A 126 13.05 -5.96 -1.31
CA SER A 126 13.30 -7.40 -1.22
C SER A 126 11.98 -8.16 -1.07
N VAL A 127 11.69 -9.09 -1.98
CA VAL A 127 10.51 -9.95 -1.95
C VAL A 127 10.93 -11.36 -1.61
N TYR A 128 10.41 -11.89 -0.51
CA TYR A 128 10.82 -13.18 0.03
C TYR A 128 9.90 -14.29 -0.47
N PRO A 129 10.46 -15.44 -0.91
CA PRO A 129 9.64 -16.61 -1.18
C PRO A 129 8.75 -16.97 0.01
N PRO A 130 7.52 -17.46 -0.22
CA PRO A 130 6.63 -17.87 0.87
C PRO A 130 7.31 -18.97 1.70
N SER A 131 7.22 -18.85 3.02
CA SER A 131 7.69 -19.89 3.93
C SER A 131 6.76 -21.11 3.83
N PRO A 132 7.26 -22.35 3.95
CA PRO A 132 6.42 -23.55 4.02
C PRO A 132 5.34 -23.46 5.12
N SER A 133 5.61 -22.70 6.18
CA SER A 133 4.67 -22.46 7.29
C SER A 133 3.56 -21.45 6.98
N SER A 134 3.72 -20.60 5.97
CA SER A 134 2.70 -19.63 5.53
C SER A 134 1.85 -20.14 4.37
N LEU A 135 2.18 -21.29 3.80
CA LEU A 135 1.30 -22.02 2.90
C LEU A 135 0.15 -22.62 3.71
N ARG A 136 -1.04 -22.03 3.61
CA ARG A 136 -2.27 -22.65 4.11
C ARG A 136 -2.43 -24.02 3.45
N PRO A 137 -2.95 -25.05 4.14
CA PRO A 137 -3.16 -26.37 3.55
C PRO A 137 -3.91 -26.21 2.23
N ALA A 138 -3.31 -26.69 1.15
CA ALA A 138 -3.94 -26.70 -0.15
C ALA A 138 -5.33 -27.34 0.00
N HIS A 139 -6.38 -26.66 -0.48
CA HIS A 139 -7.72 -27.24 -0.56
C HIS A 139 -7.60 -28.64 -1.20
N PRO A 140 -8.29 -29.68 -0.69
CA PRO A 140 -8.11 -31.09 -1.11
C PRO A 140 -8.39 -31.37 -2.60
N THR A 141 -8.82 -30.37 -3.36
CA THR A 141 -9.05 -30.42 -4.81
C THR A 141 -7.85 -29.93 -5.65
N LEU A 142 -6.79 -29.39 -5.05
CA LEU A 142 -5.60 -28.92 -5.76
C LEU A 142 -4.73 -30.12 -6.18
N THR A 143 -4.82 -30.49 -7.46
CA THR A 143 -3.97 -31.52 -8.06
C THR A 143 -2.52 -31.02 -8.19
N ARG A 144 -1.57 -31.95 -8.21
CA ARG A 144 -0.11 -31.71 -8.27
C ARG A 144 0.36 -30.89 -9.50
N ASN A 145 -0.55 -30.54 -10.42
CA ASN A 145 -0.30 -29.84 -11.68
C ASN A 145 -0.89 -28.42 -11.75
N THR A 146 -1.61 -27.94 -10.74
CA THR A 146 -2.02 -26.52 -10.72
C THR A 146 -0.82 -25.66 -10.33
N PRO A 147 -0.47 -24.62 -11.11
CA PRO A 147 0.47 -23.61 -10.65
C PRO A 147 0.05 -23.15 -9.26
N SER A 148 0.99 -22.94 -8.34
CA SER A 148 0.71 -22.41 -7.01
C SER A 148 0.09 -21.02 -7.17
N LEU A 149 -1.23 -20.95 -7.29
CA LEU A 149 -1.96 -19.70 -7.41
C LEU A 149 -2.20 -19.13 -6.02
N LEU A 150 -2.37 -17.81 -5.96
CA LEU A 150 -2.72 -17.11 -4.73
C LEU A 150 -3.98 -17.76 -4.14
N GLN A 151 -3.94 -18.08 -2.85
CA GLN A 151 -5.11 -18.62 -2.17
C GLN A 151 -6.19 -17.54 -2.05
N PRO A 152 -7.48 -17.91 -2.11
CA PRO A 152 -8.56 -16.96 -1.85
C PRO A 152 -8.40 -16.26 -0.49
N PHE A 153 -8.80 -15.00 -0.43
CA PHE A 153 -8.74 -14.20 0.78
C PHE A 153 -10.07 -13.51 1.06
N HIS A 154 -10.33 -13.23 2.33
CA HIS A 154 -11.55 -12.55 2.75
C HIS A 154 -11.20 -11.46 3.75
N LEU A 155 -11.46 -10.21 3.38
CA LEU A 155 -11.27 -9.04 4.23
C LEU A 155 -12.67 -8.56 4.66
N HIS A 156 -12.97 -8.77 5.93
CA HIS A 156 -14.23 -8.42 6.57
C HIS A 156 -13.98 -8.07 8.03
N ASP A 157 -14.94 -7.40 8.65
CA ASP A 157 -14.90 -6.98 10.05
C ASP A 157 -13.54 -6.37 10.45
N ARG A 158 -13.34 -5.10 10.10
CA ARG A 158 -12.12 -4.41 10.50
C ARG A 158 -12.01 -4.21 12.01
N GLY A 159 -13.12 -4.34 12.74
CA GLY A 159 -13.21 -3.98 14.14
C GLY A 159 -13.15 -2.47 14.39
N SER A 160 -12.94 -2.08 15.65
CA SER A 160 -12.85 -0.66 16.05
C SER A 160 -11.44 -0.11 15.87
N ILE A 161 -11.32 1.20 15.62
CA ILE A 161 -10.03 1.90 15.66
C ILE A 161 -9.52 1.94 17.11
N THR A 162 -8.33 1.43 17.34
CA THR A 162 -7.70 1.33 18.66
C THR A 162 -6.56 2.33 18.85
N HIS A 163 -5.88 2.72 17.76
CA HIS A 163 -4.70 3.57 17.84
C HIS A 163 -4.43 4.32 16.53
N ILE A 164 -4.01 5.59 16.62
CA ILE A 164 -3.57 6.39 15.46
C ILE A 164 -2.06 6.56 15.49
N SER A 165 -1.38 6.16 14.43
CA SER A 165 0.04 6.43 14.23
C SER A 165 0.22 7.61 13.28
N MET A 166 1.06 8.57 13.65
CA MET A 166 1.37 9.76 12.86
C MET A 166 2.83 9.69 12.40
N THR A 167 3.07 9.67 11.09
CA THR A 167 4.43 9.84 10.54
C THR A 167 4.59 11.24 9.99
N ILE A 168 5.57 11.98 10.47
CA ILE A 168 5.85 13.35 10.05
C ILE A 168 7.26 13.45 9.48
N ILE A 169 7.38 14.00 8.27
CA ILE A 169 8.66 14.42 7.69
C ILE A 169 8.60 15.93 7.50
N ALA A 170 9.51 16.66 8.14
CA ALA A 170 9.51 18.12 8.14
C ALA A 170 10.92 18.70 8.02
N GLY A 171 11.04 19.93 7.52
CA GLY A 171 12.33 20.58 7.33
C GLY A 171 13.06 20.95 8.63
N SER A 172 12.31 21.20 9.70
CA SER A 172 12.85 21.59 11.00
C SER A 172 11.99 21.05 12.15
N HIS A 173 12.57 21.02 13.36
CA HIS A 173 11.84 20.68 14.58
C HIS A 173 10.66 21.63 14.84
N ALA A 174 10.79 22.91 14.50
CA ALA A 174 9.72 23.87 14.70
C ALA A 174 8.50 23.55 13.82
N THR A 175 8.73 23.19 12.55
CA THR A 175 7.66 22.71 11.65
C THR A 175 7.09 21.37 12.13
N GLN A 176 7.93 20.43 12.57
CA GLN A 176 7.49 19.13 13.09
C GLN A 176 6.59 19.26 14.33
N SER A 177 7.03 20.01 15.35
CA SER A 177 6.27 20.20 16.59
C SER A 177 4.95 20.94 16.34
N LEU A 178 4.94 21.91 15.42
CA LEU A 178 3.72 22.60 15.04
C LEU A 178 2.72 21.68 14.33
N LEU A 179 3.21 20.82 13.42
CA LEU A 179 2.38 19.79 12.78
C LEU A 179 1.81 18.82 13.80
N GLU A 180 2.65 18.26 14.66
CA GLU A 180 2.20 17.30 15.68
C GLU A 180 1.12 17.90 16.57
N SER A 181 1.35 19.11 17.10
CA SER A 181 0.39 19.79 17.96
C SER A 181 -0.95 20.04 17.26
N GLN A 182 -0.91 20.54 16.02
CA GLN A 182 -2.13 20.81 15.26
C GLN A 182 -2.87 19.52 14.82
N LEU A 183 -2.15 18.46 14.47
CA LEU A 183 -2.75 17.16 14.16
C LEU A 183 -3.48 16.60 15.39
N ARG A 184 -2.83 16.61 16.55
CA ARG A 184 -3.44 16.14 17.81
C ARG A 184 -4.71 16.92 18.15
N ALA A 185 -4.66 18.25 18.06
CA ALA A 185 -5.82 19.10 18.30
C ALA A 185 -6.94 18.86 17.27
N ALA A 186 -6.60 18.70 16.00
CA ALA A 186 -7.57 18.47 14.94
C ALA A 186 -8.21 17.07 15.00
N LEU A 187 -7.50 16.07 15.51
CA LEU A 187 -8.00 14.70 15.71
C LEU A 187 -8.89 14.61 16.96
N SER A 188 -8.52 15.27 18.06
CA SER A 188 -9.24 15.17 19.34
C SER A 188 -10.66 15.73 19.31
N VAL A 189 -10.95 16.63 18.38
CA VAL A 189 -12.29 17.22 18.19
C VAL A 189 -13.19 16.37 17.27
N ARG A 190 -12.72 15.24 16.76
CA ARG A 190 -13.49 14.37 15.86
C ARG A 190 -14.15 13.25 16.66
N PRO A 191 -15.50 13.12 16.67
CA PRO A 191 -16.18 12.17 17.54
C PRO A 191 -15.70 10.71 17.43
N ILE A 192 -15.42 10.23 16.21
CA ILE A 192 -14.94 8.85 16.00
C ILE A 192 -13.50 8.62 16.47
N LEU A 193 -12.71 9.69 16.67
CA LEU A 193 -11.29 9.61 17.01
C LEU A 193 -10.95 10.24 18.37
N SER A 194 -11.88 10.93 19.03
CA SER A 194 -11.62 11.75 20.21
C SER A 194 -11.10 10.95 21.42
N SER A 195 -11.46 9.68 21.51
CA SER A 195 -10.99 8.74 22.55
C SER A 195 -9.82 7.85 22.09
N VAL A 196 -9.34 8.02 20.85
CA VAL A 196 -8.28 7.18 20.28
C VAL A 196 -6.93 7.80 20.54
N ALA A 197 -6.02 7.04 21.15
CA ALA A 197 -4.66 7.50 21.39
C ALA A 197 -3.90 7.69 20.07
N ALA A 198 -3.29 8.87 19.89
CA ALA A 198 -2.41 9.17 18.76
C ALA A 198 -0.95 9.25 19.20
N THR A 199 -0.01 8.63 18.47
CA THR A 199 1.43 8.72 18.76
C THR A 199 2.25 8.99 17.49
N ILE A 200 3.47 9.49 17.70
CA ILE A 200 4.43 9.67 16.61
C ILE A 200 5.06 8.31 16.29
N HIS A 201 5.01 7.95 15.01
CA HIS A 201 5.64 6.76 14.49
C HIS A 201 7.16 6.95 14.34
N ALA A 202 7.93 5.89 14.57
CA ALA A 202 9.39 5.92 14.55
C ALA A 202 10.00 6.29 13.18
N ALA A 203 9.23 6.18 12.10
CA ALA A 203 9.65 6.61 10.77
C ALA A 203 9.60 8.15 10.57
N SER A 204 9.12 8.90 11.56
CA SER A 204 9.16 10.36 11.52
C SER A 204 10.60 10.86 11.55
N ALA A 205 10.90 11.87 10.74
CA ALA A 205 12.28 12.33 10.55
C ALA A 205 12.33 13.79 10.11
N LEU A 206 13.49 14.42 10.31
CA LEU A 206 13.78 15.70 9.68
C LEU A 206 14.27 15.48 8.24
N SER A 207 13.71 16.24 7.31
CA SER A 207 14.18 16.32 5.93
C SER A 207 15.29 17.35 5.74
N HIS A 208 15.48 18.22 6.73
CA HIS A 208 16.43 19.35 6.73
C HIS A 208 16.21 20.37 5.58
N ASP A 209 15.04 20.34 4.95
CA ASP A 209 14.62 21.29 3.92
C ASP A 209 13.13 21.55 4.07
N GLU A 210 12.75 22.79 4.37
CA GLU A 210 11.36 23.19 4.62
C GLU A 210 10.43 23.04 3.41
N ARG A 211 10.97 22.78 2.21
CA ARG A 211 10.17 22.38 1.05
C ARG A 211 9.61 20.97 1.17
N ARG A 212 10.26 20.11 1.97
CA ARG A 212 10.03 18.67 2.06
C ARG A 212 9.20 18.38 3.30
N LEU A 213 7.90 18.60 3.16
CA LEU A 213 6.90 18.37 4.19
C LEU A 213 5.99 17.22 3.78
N TYR A 214 5.77 16.30 4.70
CA TYR A 214 4.91 15.15 4.50
C TYR A 214 4.31 14.70 5.83
N THR A 215 3.06 14.23 5.80
CA THR A 215 2.38 13.66 6.96
C THR A 215 1.56 12.45 6.52
N LEU A 216 1.62 11.37 7.27
CA LEU A 216 0.75 10.20 7.16
C LEU A 216 0.04 9.97 8.48
N LEU A 217 -1.27 9.75 8.42
CA LEU A 217 -2.08 9.24 9.52
C LEU A 217 -2.47 7.80 9.20
N VAL A 218 -2.27 6.90 10.16
CA VAL A 218 -2.67 5.49 10.07
C VAL A 218 -3.58 5.11 11.23
N ALA A 219 -4.80 4.70 10.93
CA ALA A 219 -5.70 4.09 11.91
C ALA A 219 -5.38 2.60 12.01
N ASN A 220 -5.02 2.14 13.21
CA ASN A 220 -4.86 0.73 13.54
C ASN A 220 -6.15 0.25 14.20
N THR A 221 -6.61 -0.93 13.80
CA THR A 221 -7.89 -1.49 14.27
C THR A 221 -7.68 -2.74 15.14
N SER A 222 -8.72 -3.13 15.89
CA SER A 222 -8.68 -4.29 16.79
C SER A 222 -8.42 -5.62 16.08
N ASN A 223 -8.85 -5.74 14.81
CA ASN A 223 -8.62 -6.94 14.00
C ASN A 223 -7.37 -6.82 13.10
N GLY A 224 -6.54 -5.80 13.37
CA GLY A 224 -5.21 -5.60 12.78
C GLY A 224 -5.19 -5.04 11.37
N TYR A 225 -6.30 -4.46 10.90
CA TYR A 225 -6.34 -3.67 9.66
C TYR A 225 -5.75 -2.29 9.89
N ARG A 226 -5.27 -1.69 8.80
CA ARG A 226 -4.65 -0.38 8.77
C ARG A 226 -5.25 0.45 7.65
N LEU A 227 -5.63 1.68 7.95
CA LEU A 227 -6.20 2.63 7.00
C LEU A 227 -5.35 3.89 6.99
N GLY A 228 -4.86 4.29 5.82
CA GLY A 228 -3.89 5.37 5.70
C GLY A 228 -4.37 6.55 4.87
N ARG A 229 -4.14 7.77 5.35
CA ARG A 229 -4.22 8.98 4.51
C ARG A 229 -2.99 9.85 4.74
N ASP A 230 -2.36 10.25 3.65
CA ASP A 230 -1.20 11.12 3.67
C ASP A 230 -1.44 12.44 2.94
N GLN A 231 -0.55 13.38 3.20
CA GLN A 231 -0.53 14.68 2.54
C GLN A 231 0.89 15.20 2.43
N LEU A 232 1.23 15.66 1.23
CA LEU A 232 2.45 16.42 0.97
C LEU A 232 2.20 17.92 1.20
N GLY A 233 3.23 18.63 1.67
CA GLY A 233 3.25 20.08 1.59
C GLY A 233 3.32 20.57 0.15
N SER A 234 3.17 21.89 -0.03
CA SER A 234 3.15 22.52 -1.36
C SER A 234 4.48 22.46 -2.14
N GLY A 235 5.57 21.99 -1.52
CA GLY A 235 6.91 22.02 -2.12
C GLY A 235 7.52 23.42 -2.22
N ARG A 236 6.85 24.45 -1.69
CA ARG A 236 7.36 25.82 -1.60
C ARG A 236 8.20 25.96 -0.34
N LYS A 237 9.24 26.81 -0.42
CA LYS A 237 10.11 27.06 0.73
C LYS A 237 9.35 27.87 1.78
N ILE A 238 9.33 27.38 3.02
CA ILE A 238 8.82 28.15 4.15
C ILE A 238 9.84 29.24 4.50
N THR A 239 9.41 30.50 4.50
CA THR A 239 10.31 31.67 4.71
C THR A 239 10.06 32.46 5.98
N SER A 240 8.94 32.22 6.68
CA SER A 240 8.58 32.91 7.91
C SER A 240 7.67 32.06 8.80
N GLU A 241 7.49 32.47 10.06
CA GLU A 241 6.55 31.81 10.99
C GLU A 241 5.10 31.86 10.52
N ALA A 242 4.67 32.98 9.93
CA ALA A 242 3.32 33.12 9.37
C ALA A 242 3.11 32.16 8.18
N ASP A 243 4.13 32.03 7.33
CA ASP A 243 4.13 31.09 6.21
C ASP A 243 4.09 29.63 6.71
N ARG A 244 4.90 29.31 7.73
CA ARG A 244 4.89 27.99 8.39
C ARG A 244 3.50 27.65 8.93
N ALA A 245 2.89 28.57 9.68
CA ALA A 245 1.57 28.36 10.25
C ALA A 245 0.50 28.16 9.17
N ARG A 246 0.61 28.84 8.02
CA ARG A 246 -0.29 28.66 6.88
C ARG A 246 -0.11 27.28 6.24
N VAL A 247 1.11 26.91 5.89
CA VAL A 247 1.42 25.62 5.24
C VAL A 247 1.03 24.45 6.15
N VAL A 248 1.36 24.51 7.44
CA VAL A 248 0.96 23.46 8.41
C VAL A 248 -0.55 23.34 8.48
N ARG A 249 -1.28 24.45 8.59
CA ARG A 249 -2.75 24.44 8.65
C ARG A 249 -3.37 23.80 7.40
N GLU A 250 -2.84 24.11 6.22
CA GLU A 250 -3.31 23.52 4.95
C GLU A 250 -3.10 21.99 4.92
N VAL A 251 -1.91 21.52 5.32
CA VAL A 251 -1.58 20.09 5.38
C VAL A 251 -2.48 19.38 6.40
N VAL A 252 -2.58 19.92 7.62
CA VAL A 252 -3.41 19.36 8.72
C VAL A 252 -4.87 19.28 8.31
N SER A 253 -5.42 20.38 7.78
CA SER A 253 -6.83 20.43 7.36
C SER A 253 -7.14 19.36 6.31
N THR A 254 -6.25 19.21 5.33
CA THR A 254 -6.43 18.24 4.23
C THR A 254 -6.32 16.81 4.74
N VAL A 255 -5.20 16.46 5.40
CA VAL A 255 -4.94 15.09 5.83
C VAL A 255 -5.96 14.61 6.87
N VAL A 256 -6.36 15.47 7.82
CA VAL A 256 -7.35 15.09 8.84
C VAL A 256 -8.73 14.94 8.23
N ARG A 257 -9.14 15.82 7.30
CA ARG A 257 -10.43 15.69 6.61
C ARG A 257 -10.50 14.35 5.86
N ASP A 258 -9.48 14.03 5.08
CA ASP A 258 -9.49 12.83 4.25
C ASP A 258 -9.32 11.57 5.10
N PHE A 259 -8.51 11.62 6.17
CA PHE A 259 -8.37 10.53 7.14
C PHE A 259 -9.66 10.25 7.92
N VAL A 260 -10.39 11.28 8.36
CA VAL A 260 -11.68 11.10 9.06
C VAL A 260 -12.70 10.46 8.13
N ARG A 261 -12.81 10.93 6.88
CA ARG A 261 -13.68 10.30 5.88
C ARG A 261 -13.36 8.83 5.72
N GLU A 262 -12.08 8.48 5.71
CA GLU A 262 -11.65 7.09 5.60
C GLU A 262 -12.00 6.25 6.83
N CYS A 263 -11.81 6.81 8.02
CA CYS A 263 -12.17 6.16 9.28
C CYS A 263 -13.69 5.95 9.40
N GLU A 264 -14.50 6.82 8.80
CA GLU A 264 -15.97 6.73 8.81
C GLU A 264 -16.51 5.67 7.83
N ARG A 265 -15.76 5.33 6.77
CA ARG A 265 -16.10 4.19 5.91
C ARG A 265 -16.00 2.90 6.71
N ASP A 266 -16.97 2.00 6.61
CA ASP A 266 -16.92 0.69 7.32
C ASP A 266 -16.00 -0.34 6.63
N GLY A 267 -15.24 0.10 5.62
CA GLY A 267 -14.37 -0.76 4.80
C GLY A 267 -13.12 -1.23 5.54
N CYS A 268 -12.69 -2.45 5.23
CA CYS A 268 -11.48 -3.09 5.75
C CYS A 268 -10.19 -2.57 5.13
N VAL A 269 -10.29 -1.97 3.95
CA VAL A 269 -9.16 -1.43 3.19
C VAL A 269 -9.47 0.01 2.82
N ASP A 270 -8.43 0.81 2.67
CA ASP A 270 -8.62 2.18 2.23
C ASP A 270 -8.67 2.30 0.71
N GLU A 271 -9.23 3.41 0.22
CA GLU A 271 -9.45 3.64 -1.23
C GLU A 271 -8.22 3.41 -2.12
N PHE A 272 -6.99 3.68 -1.64
CA PHE A 272 -5.79 3.49 -2.46
C PHE A 272 -5.36 2.03 -2.52
N ALA A 273 -5.67 1.26 -1.47
CA ALA A 273 -5.39 -0.17 -1.44
C ALA A 273 -6.42 -0.97 -2.25
N GLU A 274 -7.70 -0.54 -2.25
CA GLU A 274 -8.79 -1.22 -2.97
C GLU A 274 -8.45 -1.45 -4.45
N ASP A 275 -8.07 -0.40 -5.18
CA ASP A 275 -7.68 -0.48 -6.59
C ASP A 275 -6.53 -1.48 -6.85
N GLN A 276 -5.61 -1.58 -5.89
CA GLN A 276 -4.43 -2.44 -6.02
C GLN A 276 -4.73 -3.91 -5.72
N LEU A 277 -5.79 -4.21 -4.95
CA LEU A 277 -6.15 -5.58 -4.62
C LEU A 277 -6.83 -6.30 -5.78
N VAL A 278 -7.51 -5.58 -6.68
CA VAL A 278 -8.29 -6.17 -7.79
C VAL A 278 -7.49 -7.17 -8.61
N ILE A 279 -6.21 -6.88 -8.91
CA ILE A 279 -5.36 -7.81 -9.66
C ILE A 279 -5.12 -9.12 -8.90
N PHE A 280 -4.96 -9.05 -7.58
CA PHE A 280 -4.78 -10.24 -6.75
C PHE A 280 -6.09 -11.00 -6.53
N GLN A 281 -7.24 -10.30 -6.55
CA GLN A 281 -8.54 -10.95 -6.62
C GLN A 281 -8.72 -11.73 -7.92
N ALA A 282 -8.27 -11.19 -9.05
CA ALA A 282 -8.37 -11.86 -10.35
C ALA A 282 -7.38 -13.03 -10.51
N LEU A 283 -6.22 -12.96 -9.84
CA LEU A 283 -5.16 -13.98 -9.93
C LEU A 283 -5.30 -15.11 -8.89
N ASN A 284 -6.25 -15.04 -7.96
CA ASN A 284 -6.46 -16.09 -6.99
C ASN A 284 -7.19 -17.30 -7.60
N ASN A 285 -7.10 -18.44 -6.92
CA ASN A 285 -7.88 -19.62 -7.27
C ASN A 285 -9.08 -19.80 -6.32
N GLY A 286 -10.17 -19.08 -6.57
CA GLY A 286 -11.44 -19.22 -5.86
C GLY A 286 -12.24 -17.93 -5.77
N SER A 287 -13.12 -17.83 -4.77
CA SER A 287 -13.91 -16.63 -4.52
C SER A 287 -13.25 -15.83 -3.40
N THR A 288 -13.03 -14.54 -3.65
CA THR A 288 -12.47 -13.58 -2.70
C THR A 288 -13.49 -12.48 -2.42
N ARG A 289 -13.53 -12.00 -1.17
CA ARG A 289 -14.44 -10.92 -0.76
C ARG A 289 -13.67 -9.85 -0.01
N VAL A 290 -13.85 -8.60 -0.40
CA VAL A 290 -13.31 -7.43 0.30
C VAL A 290 -14.46 -6.50 0.63
N ASP A 291 -14.71 -6.31 1.91
CA ASP A 291 -15.65 -5.30 2.39
C ASP A 291 -14.98 -3.92 2.25
N ALA A 292 -15.14 -3.27 1.10
CA ALA A 292 -14.51 -1.99 0.78
C ALA A 292 -15.39 -0.78 1.09
N ASP A 293 -16.71 -0.94 1.17
CA ASP A 293 -17.63 0.16 1.42
C ASP A 293 -18.90 -0.31 2.16
N GLY A 294 -18.97 -0.03 3.46
CA GLY A 294 -20.18 -0.21 4.26
C GLY A 294 -20.85 1.12 4.50
N GLY A 295 -21.39 1.76 3.47
CA GLY A 295 -22.26 2.93 3.64
C GLY A 295 -23.43 2.60 4.56
N LEU A 296 -24.04 3.63 5.17
CA LEU A 296 -25.25 3.53 6.04
C LEU A 296 -26.37 2.64 5.45
N LEU A 297 -26.46 2.53 4.12
CA LEU A 297 -27.37 1.64 3.40
C LEU A 297 -27.14 0.15 3.71
N GLY A 298 -25.89 -0.28 3.91
CA GLY A 298 -25.54 -1.66 4.26
C GLY A 298 -25.91 -2.03 5.69
N ARG A 299 -25.92 -1.07 6.63
CA ARG A 299 -26.33 -1.29 8.03
C ARG A 299 -27.84 -1.33 8.19
N GLU A 300 -28.59 -0.48 7.49
CA GLU A 300 -30.06 -0.56 7.47
C GLU A 300 -30.57 -1.79 6.72
N GLN A 301 -29.89 -2.22 5.65
CA GLN A 301 -30.18 -3.49 4.99
C GLN A 301 -29.83 -4.67 5.90
N ARG A 302 -28.65 -4.72 6.56
CA ARG A 302 -28.31 -5.80 7.51
C ARG A 302 -29.31 -5.91 8.67
N GLN A 303 -29.73 -4.79 9.28
CA GLN A 303 -30.74 -4.82 10.35
C GLN A 303 -32.15 -5.19 9.87
N ARG A 304 -32.52 -4.91 8.61
CA ARG A 304 -33.78 -5.39 8.02
C ARG A 304 -33.71 -6.85 7.55
N LEU A 305 -32.53 -7.34 7.18
CA LEU A 305 -32.29 -8.68 6.67
C LEU A 305 -32.20 -9.74 7.78
N ASP A 306 -31.72 -9.37 8.97
CA ASP A 306 -31.77 -10.24 10.16
C ASP A 306 -33.22 -10.53 10.63
N GLY A 307 -34.20 -9.74 10.16
CA GLY A 307 -35.63 -9.96 10.39
C GLY A 307 -36.36 -10.78 9.33
N LYS A 308 -35.71 -11.15 8.21
CA LYS A 308 -36.33 -11.91 7.13
C LYS A 308 -35.42 -13.03 6.63
N MET A 309 -35.66 -14.22 7.17
CA MET A 309 -35.17 -15.48 6.62
C MET A 309 -35.73 -15.66 5.20
N GLY A 310 -34.90 -15.43 4.18
CA GLY A 310 -35.25 -15.68 2.78
C GLY A 310 -34.34 -15.02 1.75
N MET A 311 -33.43 -15.81 1.18
CA MET A 311 -32.62 -15.66 -0.04
C MET A 311 -31.92 -14.32 -0.39
N ARG A 312 -30.62 -14.47 -0.66
CA ARG A 312 -29.55 -13.48 -0.75
C ARG A 312 -29.52 -12.70 -2.08
N GLU A 313 -29.11 -11.43 -1.99
CA GLU A 313 -28.09 -10.79 -2.83
C GLU A 313 -27.40 -9.72 -1.94
N ASP A 314 -26.10 -9.85 -1.76
CA ASP A 314 -25.31 -9.13 -0.74
C ASP A 314 -24.37 -8.17 -1.49
N VAL A 315 -24.41 -6.88 -1.15
CA VAL A 315 -23.63 -5.83 -1.86
C VAL A 315 -22.17 -5.88 -1.42
N GLY A 316 -21.45 -6.89 -1.89
CA GLY A 316 -19.99 -6.98 -1.89
C GLY A 316 -19.53 -7.30 -3.30
N TYR A 317 -18.37 -6.78 -3.70
CA TYR A 317 -17.80 -7.15 -4.99
C TYR A 317 -17.24 -8.57 -4.91
N GLU A 318 -18.06 -9.56 -5.27
CA GLU A 318 -17.60 -10.93 -5.50
C GLU A 318 -17.00 -11.01 -6.91
N VAL A 319 -15.69 -11.22 -6.98
CA VAL A 319 -15.01 -11.53 -8.25
C VAL A 319 -14.84 -13.03 -8.33
N ARG A 320 -15.55 -13.66 -9.27
CA ARG A 320 -15.44 -15.09 -9.57
C ARG A 320 -14.81 -15.24 -10.94
N TRP A 321 -13.69 -15.94 -11.02
CA TRP A 321 -12.95 -16.18 -12.27
C TRP A 321 -13.07 -17.65 -12.66
N ASP A 322 -13.85 -17.95 -13.69
CA ASP A 322 -14.10 -19.31 -14.18
C ASP A 322 -13.09 -19.75 -15.26
N GLY A 323 -11.79 -19.54 -15.00
CA GLY A 323 -10.67 -20.09 -15.80
C GLY A 323 -10.60 -19.70 -17.29
N TRP A 324 -9.53 -20.15 -17.96
CA TRP A 324 -9.41 -20.10 -19.42
C TRP A 324 -9.77 -21.49 -19.99
N MET A 325 -10.64 -21.53 -21.01
CA MET A 325 -10.73 -22.67 -21.94
C MET A 325 -9.53 -22.69 -22.88
#